data_AF-A0AAW2YYL3-F1
#
_entry.id   AF-A0AAW2YYL3-F1
#
_cell.length_a   1.000
_cell.length_b   1.000
_cell.length_c   1.000
_cell.angle_alpha   90.00
_cell.angle_beta   90.00
_cell.angle_gamma   90.00
#
_symmetry.space_group_name_H-M   'P 1'
#
loop_
_entity.id
_entity.type
_entity.pdbx_description
1 polymer ?
#
loop_
_entity_poly.entity_id
_entity_poly.type
_entity_poly.pdbx_seq_one_letter_code
_entity_poly.pdbx_strand_id
1 'polypeptide(L)'
;MKLLSLLLVAIIICSASVTGIFNGIETTIGTFPHNVYIMVNPGTNNYYTCGGGLISERYILTAGHCSFGSSYKVLIGKTDIKGYNTNELLDIKSTIRPANFGQYGLFNYNDVAVFELVNPVKEIPGVVEFMHIGIQTPPVGTYLNMSGYGQLAGPTQTTILHKGVTRVAPDNECRFSDYRTDVSMCTNDNTVNTCPGDSGIPFVVKPKGYSKWVSVGIGSYSHAGDCGTKQPDTALGRVSSMISFIRQNTAAAPPTFVDLSFDSPTAVTVKCPYGYSLYSGYCYKLFPNVLSYTGAKQYCATQGGYLATITTWQQNSWINEIVPDRCAEFWIGGSRDSKDSNFKWDDRRFWGYENFDGNQPNSLGNYVSYIHGKQFGTVGKWRTITNLYIKPFMCQVPAL
;
A
#
# COMPACT_ATOMS: atom_id res chain seq x y z
N MET A 1 -16.08 2.16 63.66
CA MET A 1 -17.14 1.35 63.04
C MET A 1 -17.69 2.06 61.82
N LYS A 2 -17.21 1.69 60.63
CA LYS A 2 -18.01 1.53 59.40
C LYS A 2 -17.10 0.87 58.37
N LEU A 3 -17.48 -0.37 58.06
CA LEU A 3 -16.92 -1.26 57.05
C LEU A 3 -17.31 -0.83 55.64
N LEU A 4 -16.69 -1.52 54.66
CA LEU A 4 -17.06 -1.72 53.25
C LEU A 4 -16.55 -0.62 52.30
N SER A 5 -15.97 -0.93 51.14
CA SER A 5 -15.93 -2.19 50.38
C SER A 5 -14.82 -2.13 49.34
N LEU A 6 -13.99 -3.17 49.27
CA LEU A 6 -13.18 -3.48 48.10
C LEU A 6 -14.11 -3.68 46.90
N LEU A 7 -13.93 -2.89 45.85
CA LEU A 7 -14.34 -3.25 44.50
C LEU A 7 -13.08 -3.50 43.69
N LEU A 8 -12.68 -4.77 43.66
CA LEU A 8 -11.73 -5.30 42.69
C LEU A 8 -12.44 -5.26 41.32
N VAL A 9 -12.18 -4.23 40.53
CA VAL A 9 -12.53 -4.26 39.11
C VAL A 9 -11.48 -5.13 38.43
N ALA A 10 -11.81 -6.40 38.25
CA ALA A 10 -11.09 -7.26 37.32
C ALA A 10 -11.32 -6.71 35.90
N ILE A 11 -10.33 -5.96 35.41
CA ILE A 11 -10.25 -5.57 34.01
C ILE A 11 -9.84 -6.84 33.24
N ILE A 12 -10.84 -7.57 32.76
CA ILE A 12 -10.64 -8.47 31.62
C ILE A 12 -10.58 -7.56 30.40
N ILE A 13 -9.36 -7.21 29.97
CA ILE A 13 -9.12 -6.75 28.61
C ILE A 13 -8.27 -7.81 27.94
N CYS A 14 -8.88 -8.38 26.91
CA CYS A 14 -8.36 -9.36 25.98
C CYS A 14 -6.95 -8.98 25.54
N SER A 15 -6.03 -9.93 25.64
CA SER A 15 -4.71 -9.87 25.00
C SER A 15 -4.87 -9.54 23.52
N ALA A 16 -4.33 -8.40 23.08
CA ALA A 16 -4.14 -8.14 21.66
C ALA A 16 -3.12 -9.17 21.15
N SER A 17 -3.60 -10.12 20.35
CA SER A 17 -2.75 -11.02 19.59
C SER A 17 -1.93 -10.20 18.58
N VAL A 18 -0.66 -10.59 18.45
CA VAL A 18 0.32 -9.98 17.56
C VAL A 18 -0.06 -10.37 16.13
N THR A 19 -0.26 -9.41 15.22
CA THR A 19 -0.83 -9.66 13.87
C THR A 19 0.08 -9.24 12.72
N GLY A 20 0.34 -10.17 11.81
CA GLY A 20 0.55 -10.06 10.35
C GLY A 20 1.56 -9.11 9.78
N ILE A 21 1.94 -9.31 8.50
CA ILE A 21 2.17 -8.22 7.51
C ILE A 21 1.81 -6.89 8.17
N PHE A 22 2.74 -6.00 8.49
CA PHE A 22 2.50 -4.95 9.51
C PHE A 22 1.11 -4.29 9.42
N ASN A 23 0.30 -4.30 10.51
CA ASN A 23 -1.14 -3.94 10.60
C ASN A 23 -2.13 -4.76 9.73
N GLY A 24 -1.67 -5.87 9.18
CA GLY A 24 -2.45 -6.83 8.44
C GLY A 24 -3.26 -7.69 9.39
N ILE A 25 -4.32 -8.29 8.86
CA ILE A 25 -5.26 -9.09 9.64
C ILE A 25 -5.06 -10.57 9.32
N GLU A 26 -5.28 -11.42 10.32
CA GLU A 26 -5.29 -12.87 10.11
C GLU A 26 -6.25 -13.24 8.97
N THR A 27 -5.83 -14.21 8.16
CA THR A 27 -6.62 -14.72 7.05
C THR A 27 -6.46 -16.23 6.95
N THR A 28 -7.29 -16.86 6.13
CA THR A 28 -7.21 -18.29 5.86
C THR A 28 -6.64 -18.56 4.48
N ILE A 29 -6.07 -19.76 4.28
CA ILE A 29 -5.61 -20.20 2.98
C ILE A 29 -6.70 -20.18 1.92
N GLY A 30 -7.96 -20.40 2.29
CA GLY A 30 -9.08 -20.32 1.35
C GLY A 30 -9.30 -18.93 0.76
N THR A 31 -8.77 -17.87 1.40
CA THR A 31 -8.78 -16.52 0.82
C THR A 31 -7.69 -16.36 -0.25
N PHE A 32 -6.51 -16.96 -0.03
CA PHE A 32 -5.35 -16.90 -0.92
C PHE A 32 -4.78 -18.29 -1.20
N PRO A 33 -5.53 -19.18 -1.90
CA PRO A 33 -5.18 -20.60 -2.05
C PRO A 33 -3.94 -20.86 -2.92
N HIS A 34 -3.38 -19.81 -3.52
CA HIS A 34 -2.11 -19.85 -4.24
C HIS A 34 -0.90 -19.61 -3.34
N ASN A 35 -1.08 -19.17 -2.10
CA ASN A 35 0.00 -18.76 -1.21
C ASN A 35 0.92 -19.94 -0.89
N VAL A 36 2.24 -19.69 -0.95
CA VAL A 36 3.29 -20.66 -0.71
C VAL A 36 4.23 -20.16 0.36
N TYR A 37 4.60 -21.05 1.28
CA TYR A 37 5.69 -20.83 2.24
C TYR A 37 6.93 -21.63 1.82
N ILE A 38 8.04 -20.93 1.60
CA ILE A 38 9.30 -21.49 1.10
C ILE A 38 10.35 -21.40 2.21
N MET A 39 10.83 -22.57 2.64
CA MET A 39 11.98 -22.71 3.52
C MET A 39 13.23 -22.82 2.67
N VAL A 40 14.16 -21.87 2.83
CA VAL A 40 15.40 -21.82 2.06
C VAL A 40 16.57 -22.20 2.96
N ASN A 41 17.28 -23.26 2.57
CA ASN A 41 18.53 -23.65 3.20
C ASN A 41 19.70 -23.03 2.41
N PRO A 42 20.49 -22.11 2.98
CA PRO A 42 21.67 -21.55 2.30
C PRO A 42 22.89 -22.50 2.28
N GLY A 43 22.77 -23.74 2.79
CA GLY A 43 23.88 -24.66 3.04
C GLY A 43 24.36 -24.63 4.50
N THR A 44 23.53 -24.14 5.42
CA THR A 44 23.84 -24.06 6.85
C THR A 44 22.62 -24.52 7.66
N ASN A 45 22.76 -24.63 8.98
CA ASN A 45 21.62 -24.94 9.86
C ASN A 45 20.66 -23.74 10.04
N ASN A 46 21.00 -22.56 9.54
CA ASN A 46 20.19 -21.35 9.64
C ASN A 46 19.39 -21.16 8.35
N TYR A 47 18.14 -21.60 8.38
CA TYR A 47 17.20 -21.43 7.28
C TYR A 47 16.62 -20.02 7.31
N TYR A 48 16.35 -19.46 6.14
CA TYR A 48 15.53 -18.27 6.00
C TYR A 48 14.27 -18.61 5.20
N THR A 49 13.32 -17.67 5.18
CA THR A 49 12.00 -17.91 4.62
C THR A 49 11.69 -16.91 3.52
N CYS A 50 11.01 -17.41 2.49
CA CYS A 50 10.40 -16.62 1.43
C CYS A 50 8.94 -17.07 1.26
N GLY A 51 8.16 -16.22 0.62
CA GLY A 51 6.86 -16.57 0.07
C GLY A 51 6.90 -16.85 -1.42
N GLY A 52 5.74 -17.20 -1.95
CA GLY A 52 5.53 -17.39 -3.39
C GLY A 52 4.06 -17.60 -3.72
N GLY A 53 3.79 -17.76 -5.01
CA GLY A 53 2.47 -18.10 -5.52
C GLY A 53 2.52 -19.29 -6.47
N LEU A 54 1.64 -20.27 -6.29
CA LEU A 54 1.44 -21.34 -7.26
C LEU A 54 0.84 -20.77 -8.53
N ILE A 55 1.51 -20.97 -9.67
CA ILE A 55 1.08 -20.48 -10.99
C ILE A 55 0.63 -21.59 -11.92
N SER A 56 1.01 -22.83 -11.62
CA SER A 56 0.50 -24.05 -12.26
C SER A 56 0.77 -25.27 -11.38
N GLU A 57 0.42 -26.46 -11.87
CA GLU A 57 0.67 -27.72 -11.17
C GLU A 57 2.16 -28.01 -10.89
N ARG A 58 3.10 -27.36 -11.59
CA ARG A 58 4.55 -27.60 -11.42
C ARG A 58 5.35 -26.37 -10.98
N TYR A 59 4.78 -25.18 -11.04
CA TYR A 59 5.58 -23.96 -10.93
C TYR A 59 5.07 -23.02 -9.85
N ILE A 60 6.04 -22.47 -9.12
CA ILE A 60 5.87 -21.39 -8.14
C ILE A 60 6.56 -20.15 -8.69
N LEU A 61 5.88 -19.01 -8.63
CA LEU A 61 6.48 -17.69 -8.87
C LEU A 61 6.91 -17.09 -7.53
N THR A 62 8.14 -16.61 -7.45
CA THR A 62 8.73 -16.00 -6.25
C THR A 62 9.77 -14.95 -6.67
N ALA A 63 10.52 -14.38 -5.71
CA ALA A 63 11.59 -13.44 -5.98
C ALA A 63 12.87 -14.15 -6.43
N GLY A 64 13.67 -13.47 -7.26
CA GLY A 64 14.99 -13.94 -7.69
C GLY A 64 15.95 -14.17 -6.53
N HIS A 65 15.94 -13.29 -5.52
CA HIS A 65 16.85 -13.39 -4.38
C HIS A 65 16.56 -14.62 -3.49
N CYS A 66 15.36 -15.19 -3.59
CA CYS A 66 15.02 -16.45 -2.91
C CYS A 66 15.68 -17.67 -3.56
N SER A 67 16.30 -17.55 -4.75
CA SER A 67 16.84 -18.68 -5.53
C SER A 67 18.31 -19.04 -5.25
N PHE A 68 18.91 -18.50 -4.18
CA PHE A 68 20.31 -18.76 -3.81
C PHE A 68 20.50 -19.80 -2.69
N GLY A 69 19.44 -20.50 -2.29
CA GLY A 69 19.55 -21.67 -1.43
C GLY A 69 20.22 -22.87 -2.10
N SER A 70 20.88 -23.70 -1.29
CA SER A 70 21.39 -25.02 -1.67
C SER A 70 20.29 -26.07 -1.72
N SER A 71 19.22 -25.92 -0.93
CA SER A 71 18.03 -26.76 -0.96
C SER A 71 16.81 -25.99 -0.46
N TYR A 72 15.62 -26.52 -0.78
CA TYR A 72 14.35 -25.87 -0.49
C TYR A 72 13.32 -26.88 -0.01
N LYS A 73 12.46 -26.45 0.91
CA LYS A 73 11.23 -27.17 1.27
C LYS A 73 10.05 -26.23 1.17
N VAL A 74 8.93 -26.71 0.67
CA VAL A 74 7.76 -25.89 0.39
C VAL A 74 6.53 -26.43 1.11
N LEU A 75 5.75 -25.53 1.70
CA LEU A 75 4.40 -25.80 2.20
C LEU A 75 3.38 -25.02 1.36
N ILE A 76 2.28 -25.69 1.05
CA ILE A 76 1.09 -25.13 0.38
C ILE A 76 -0.16 -25.50 1.17
N GLY A 77 -1.27 -24.81 0.96
CA GLY A 77 -2.54 -25.25 1.55
C GLY A 77 -2.67 -25.02 3.06
N LYS A 78 -1.84 -24.16 3.66
CA LYS A 78 -1.79 -23.95 5.11
C LYS A 78 -2.39 -22.60 5.52
N THR A 79 -3.16 -22.59 6.60
CA THR A 79 -3.50 -21.36 7.34
C THR A 79 -2.53 -21.14 8.49
N ASP A 80 -2.16 -22.22 9.19
CA ASP A 80 -1.09 -22.25 10.18
C ASP A 80 0.04 -23.14 9.66
N ILE A 81 1.27 -22.61 9.63
CA ILE A 81 2.48 -23.35 9.25
C ILE A 81 3.13 -24.07 10.43
N LYS A 82 2.53 -24.05 11.62
CA LYS A 82 2.91 -24.97 12.72
C LYS A 82 2.35 -26.37 12.52
N GLY A 83 3.07 -27.35 13.08
CA GLY A 83 2.56 -28.72 13.22
C GLY A 83 2.33 -29.45 11.90
N TYR A 84 3.03 -29.06 10.83
CA TYR A 84 3.00 -29.80 9.57
C TYR A 84 3.68 -31.17 9.75
N ASN A 85 3.19 -32.16 9.00
CA ASN A 85 3.88 -33.43 8.86
C ASN A 85 4.96 -33.30 7.80
N THR A 86 6.11 -33.94 8.00
CA THR A 86 7.23 -33.91 7.03
C THR A 86 6.84 -34.41 5.64
N ASN A 87 5.82 -35.29 5.55
CA ASN A 87 5.26 -35.78 4.29
C ASN A 87 4.48 -34.72 3.49
N GLU A 88 4.15 -33.58 4.09
CA GLU A 88 3.48 -32.46 3.43
C GLU A 88 4.47 -31.50 2.75
N LEU A 89 5.77 -31.69 2.99
CA LEU A 89 6.81 -30.88 2.39
C LEU A 89 7.01 -31.25 0.92
N LEU A 90 6.91 -30.24 0.06
CA LEU A 90 7.24 -30.37 -1.35
C LEU A 90 8.71 -30.03 -1.60
N ASP A 91 9.31 -30.75 -2.55
CA ASP A 91 10.67 -30.55 -3.00
C ASP A 91 10.73 -29.70 -4.26
N ILE A 92 11.78 -28.87 -4.36
CA ILE A 92 12.10 -28.08 -5.55
C ILE A 92 13.12 -28.85 -6.39
N LYS A 93 12.78 -29.07 -7.66
CA LYS A 93 13.63 -29.70 -8.66
C LYS A 93 14.67 -28.72 -9.22
N SER A 94 14.23 -27.51 -9.53
CA SER A 94 15.08 -26.48 -10.10
C SER A 94 14.60 -25.08 -9.70
N THR A 95 15.54 -24.15 -9.56
CA THR A 95 15.25 -22.72 -9.42
C THR A 95 15.75 -22.00 -10.66
N ILE A 96 14.90 -21.19 -11.26
CA ILE A 96 15.17 -20.53 -12.52
C ILE A 96 15.03 -19.04 -12.30
N ARG A 97 16.09 -18.30 -12.63
CA ARG A 97 16.16 -16.84 -12.50
C ARG A 97 16.62 -16.22 -13.82
N PRO A 98 16.30 -14.95 -14.08
CA PRO A 98 16.78 -14.23 -15.26
C PRO A 98 18.31 -14.20 -15.28
N ALA A 99 18.92 -14.32 -16.46
CA ALA A 99 20.38 -14.33 -16.61
C ALA A 99 21.05 -13.02 -16.14
N ASN A 100 20.30 -11.92 -16.15
CA ASN A 100 20.73 -10.60 -15.67
C ASN A 100 20.44 -10.37 -14.18
N PHE A 101 20.02 -11.40 -13.44
CA PHE A 101 19.86 -11.34 -12.00
C PHE A 101 21.20 -11.61 -11.29
N GLY A 102 21.75 -10.60 -10.61
CA GLY A 102 23.06 -10.64 -9.97
C GLY A 102 23.10 -11.45 -8.66
N GLN A 103 24.23 -12.12 -8.41
CA GLN A 103 24.44 -12.99 -7.24
C GLN A 103 24.87 -12.24 -5.97
N TYR A 104 25.40 -11.01 -6.09
CA TYR A 104 25.92 -10.24 -4.95
C TYR A 104 25.72 -8.74 -5.16
N GLY A 105 25.02 -8.13 -4.19
CA GLY A 105 24.59 -6.73 -4.02
C GLY A 105 25.22 -5.64 -4.92
N LEU A 106 24.45 -4.68 -5.38
CA LEU A 106 23.60 -3.89 -4.49
C LEU A 106 22.18 -3.65 -5.01
N PHE A 107 21.86 -3.94 -6.27
CA PHE A 107 20.55 -3.57 -6.85
C PHE A 107 20.13 -4.53 -7.96
N ASN A 108 19.16 -5.40 -7.62
CA ASN A 108 18.80 -6.55 -8.44
C ASN A 108 17.63 -6.22 -9.37
N TYR A 109 17.95 -5.92 -10.62
CA TYR A 109 16.96 -5.79 -11.68
C TYR A 109 16.31 -7.15 -11.97
N ASN A 110 15.00 -7.17 -12.23
CA ASN A 110 14.23 -8.40 -12.53
C ASN A 110 14.18 -9.41 -11.38
N ASP A 111 13.84 -8.95 -10.17
CA ASP A 111 13.72 -9.81 -8.99
C ASP A 111 12.47 -10.70 -9.01
N VAL A 112 12.44 -11.63 -9.97
CA VAL A 112 11.41 -12.64 -10.20
C VAL A 112 12.11 -13.95 -10.55
N ALA A 113 11.68 -15.06 -9.95
CA ALA A 113 12.14 -16.39 -10.27
C ALA A 113 10.97 -17.38 -10.39
N VAL A 114 11.21 -18.46 -11.12
CA VAL A 114 10.31 -19.61 -11.25
C VAL A 114 10.96 -20.80 -10.56
N PHE A 115 10.25 -21.43 -9.63
CA PHE A 115 10.69 -22.65 -8.98
C PHE A 115 9.88 -23.82 -9.54
N GLU A 116 10.56 -24.87 -9.98
CA GLU A 116 9.94 -26.10 -10.48
C GLU A 116 9.82 -27.11 -9.34
N LEU A 117 8.61 -27.62 -9.11
CA LEU A 117 8.34 -28.71 -8.17
C LEU A 117 8.84 -30.05 -8.71
N VAL A 118 9.37 -30.90 -7.83
CA VAL A 118 9.69 -32.30 -8.18
C VAL A 118 8.42 -33.06 -8.57
N ASN A 119 7.38 -32.94 -7.74
CA ASN A 119 6.10 -33.61 -7.94
C ASN A 119 5.01 -32.58 -8.24
N PRO A 120 4.19 -32.77 -9.30
CA PRO A 120 3.07 -31.90 -9.58
C PRO A 120 2.05 -31.89 -8.44
N VAL A 121 1.42 -30.74 -8.23
CA VAL A 121 0.32 -30.55 -7.29
C VAL A 121 -1.00 -30.43 -8.02
N LYS A 122 -2.09 -30.85 -7.37
CA LYS A 122 -3.45 -30.72 -7.92
C LYS A 122 -4.18 -29.57 -7.24
N GLU A 123 -5.07 -28.91 -7.98
CA GLU A 123 -5.98 -27.97 -7.35
C GLU A 123 -6.91 -28.71 -6.37
N ILE A 124 -7.10 -28.10 -5.21
CA ILE A 124 -8.05 -28.46 -4.18
C ILE A 124 -8.81 -27.17 -3.87
N PRO A 125 -10.06 -27.03 -4.34
CA PRO A 125 -10.82 -25.78 -4.18
C PRO A 125 -10.81 -25.26 -2.75
N GLY A 126 -10.45 -23.98 -2.57
CA GLY A 126 -10.34 -23.34 -1.26
C GLY A 126 -9.13 -23.75 -0.41
N VAL A 127 -8.21 -24.56 -0.94
CA VAL A 127 -6.99 -24.99 -0.23
C VAL A 127 -5.75 -24.80 -1.09
N VAL A 128 -5.75 -25.33 -2.31
CA VAL A 128 -4.66 -25.22 -3.29
C VAL A 128 -5.25 -24.80 -4.62
N GLU A 129 -4.94 -23.60 -5.08
CA GLU A 129 -5.38 -23.12 -6.39
C GLU A 129 -4.28 -22.30 -7.06
N PHE A 130 -4.24 -22.35 -8.39
CA PHE A 130 -3.25 -21.62 -9.16
C PHE A 130 -3.72 -20.19 -9.40
N MET A 131 -2.86 -19.22 -9.13
CA MET A 131 -3.08 -17.85 -9.55
C MET A 131 -2.77 -17.69 -11.03
N HIS A 132 -3.41 -16.73 -11.67
CA HIS A 132 -3.08 -16.31 -13.02
C HIS A 132 -1.95 -15.26 -13.01
N ILE A 133 -1.32 -15.07 -14.17
CA ILE A 133 -0.29 -14.06 -14.39
C ILE A 133 -0.87 -12.90 -15.19
N GLY A 134 -0.84 -11.70 -14.62
CA GLY A 134 -1.24 -10.47 -15.31
C GLY A 134 -0.14 -10.02 -16.27
N ILE A 135 -0.49 -9.82 -17.54
CA ILE A 135 0.47 -9.37 -18.56
C ILE A 135 0.60 -7.84 -18.65
N GLN A 136 -0.20 -7.08 -17.89
CA GLN A 136 -0.10 -5.62 -17.78
C GLN A 136 0.25 -5.17 -16.36
N THR A 137 0.93 -4.03 -16.31
CA THR A 137 1.06 -3.24 -15.08
C THR A 137 -0.28 -2.57 -14.75
N PRO A 138 -0.78 -2.68 -13.51
CA PRO A 138 -1.95 -1.94 -13.05
C PRO A 138 -1.70 -0.42 -12.98
N PRO A 139 -2.72 0.41 -13.24
CA PRO A 139 -2.63 1.86 -13.05
C PRO A 139 -2.26 2.25 -11.61
N VAL A 140 -1.61 3.41 -11.45
CA VAL A 140 -1.42 4.04 -10.14
C VAL A 140 -2.76 4.19 -9.41
N GLY A 141 -2.77 3.89 -8.11
CA GLY A 141 -3.96 3.87 -7.28
C GLY A 141 -4.69 2.52 -7.25
N THR A 142 -4.31 1.55 -8.09
CA THR A 142 -4.91 0.20 -8.05
C THR A 142 -4.59 -0.48 -6.72
N TYR A 143 -5.63 -0.95 -6.02
CA TYR A 143 -5.46 -1.73 -4.80
C TYR A 143 -4.93 -3.13 -5.10
N LEU A 144 -3.89 -3.52 -4.37
CA LEU A 144 -3.26 -4.83 -4.45
C LEU A 144 -3.45 -5.55 -3.14
N ASN A 145 -3.82 -6.83 -3.21
CA ASN A 145 -3.88 -7.71 -2.07
C ASN A 145 -2.56 -8.48 -1.98
N MET A 146 -2.09 -8.70 -0.76
CA MET A 146 -0.91 -9.51 -0.47
C MET A 146 -1.21 -10.40 0.72
N SER A 147 -0.56 -11.55 0.77
CA SER A 147 -0.66 -12.48 1.89
C SER A 147 0.65 -13.20 2.13
N GLY A 148 0.95 -13.53 3.38
CA GLY A 148 2.24 -14.09 3.76
C GLY A 148 2.35 -14.45 5.23
N TYR A 149 3.52 -14.99 5.57
CA TYR A 149 3.91 -15.44 6.92
C TYR A 149 5.14 -14.69 7.43
N GLY A 150 5.41 -13.49 6.91
CA GLY A 150 6.51 -12.65 7.35
C GLY A 150 6.34 -12.14 8.79
N GLN A 151 7.25 -11.28 9.22
CA GLN A 151 7.18 -10.64 10.53
C GLN A 151 6.00 -9.68 10.66
N LEU A 152 5.56 -9.48 11.91
CA LEU A 152 4.35 -8.72 12.20
C LEU A 152 4.61 -7.31 12.70
N ALA A 153 5.50 -7.23 13.68
CA ALA A 153 6.17 -6.04 14.16
C ALA A 153 7.38 -6.53 14.96
N GLY A 154 8.56 -5.95 14.74
CA GLY A 154 9.80 -6.45 15.35
C GLY A 154 10.20 -7.86 14.85
N PRO A 155 10.99 -8.63 15.62
CA PRO A 155 11.67 -9.82 15.09
C PRO A 155 10.78 -11.07 14.98
N THR A 156 9.54 -11.05 15.49
CA THR A 156 8.70 -12.24 15.61
C THR A 156 7.97 -12.54 14.31
N GLN A 157 8.29 -13.70 13.72
CA GLN A 157 7.58 -14.26 12.58
C GLN A 157 6.24 -14.88 13.01
N THR A 158 5.18 -14.67 12.23
CA THR A 158 3.90 -15.38 12.45
C THR A 158 3.94 -16.79 11.91
N THR A 159 3.11 -17.65 12.48
CA THR A 159 2.79 -18.94 11.87
C THR A 159 1.40 -18.98 11.24
N ILE A 160 0.55 -18.00 11.55
CA ILE A 160 -0.74 -17.82 10.92
C ILE A 160 -0.59 -16.94 9.68
N LEU A 161 -1.26 -17.31 8.60
CA LEU A 161 -1.31 -16.53 7.37
C LEU A 161 -2.00 -15.18 7.63
N HIS A 162 -1.38 -14.11 7.17
CA HIS A 162 -1.97 -12.77 7.25
C HIS A 162 -2.15 -12.17 5.86
N LYS A 163 -3.05 -11.19 5.78
CA LYS A 163 -3.28 -10.40 4.57
C LYS A 163 -3.12 -8.92 4.81
N GLY A 164 -2.70 -8.25 3.75
CA GLY A 164 -2.61 -6.81 3.65
C GLY A 164 -3.21 -6.31 2.35
N VAL A 165 -3.57 -5.03 2.35
CA VAL A 165 -3.96 -4.31 1.14
C VAL A 165 -3.04 -3.09 1.04
N THR A 166 -2.42 -2.93 -0.12
CA THR A 166 -1.66 -1.74 -0.48
C THR A 166 -2.21 -1.17 -1.79
N ARG A 167 -1.61 -0.09 -2.31
CA ARG A 167 -1.93 0.45 -3.63
C ARG A 167 -0.68 0.61 -4.47
N VAL A 168 -0.83 0.50 -5.79
CA VAL A 168 0.18 0.96 -6.74
C VAL A 168 0.42 2.46 -6.52
N ALA A 169 1.66 2.83 -6.31
CA ALA A 169 2.09 4.21 -6.12
C ALA A 169 2.83 4.71 -7.37
N PRO A 170 2.91 6.04 -7.59
CA PRO A 170 3.86 6.61 -8.53
C PRO A 170 5.28 6.13 -8.25
N ASP A 171 6.06 5.87 -9.30
CA ASP A 171 7.43 5.37 -9.20
C ASP A 171 8.34 6.24 -8.32
N ASN A 172 8.11 7.57 -8.31
CA ASN A 172 8.89 8.51 -7.51
C ASN A 172 8.62 8.45 -5.99
N GLU A 173 7.59 7.72 -5.55
CA GLU A 173 7.34 7.47 -4.13
C GLU A 173 8.27 6.40 -3.57
N CYS A 174 8.79 5.50 -4.41
CA CYS A 174 9.77 4.50 -4.02
C CYS A 174 11.18 5.09 -4.06
N ARG A 175 11.66 5.53 -2.89
CA ARG A 175 12.92 6.30 -2.76
C ARG A 175 14.15 5.40 -2.55
N PHE A 176 14.18 4.29 -3.27
CA PHE A 176 15.37 3.45 -3.35
C PHE A 176 16.34 4.04 -4.37
N SER A 177 17.62 4.14 -4.02
CA SER A 177 18.65 4.75 -4.88
C SER A 177 18.71 4.16 -6.30
N ASP A 178 18.27 2.91 -6.44
CA ASP A 178 18.38 2.14 -7.69
C ASP A 178 17.03 1.58 -8.12
N TYR A 179 15.95 2.25 -7.70
CA TYR A 179 14.64 1.97 -8.24
C TYR A 179 14.64 2.19 -9.76
N ARG A 180 14.26 1.16 -10.53
CA ARG A 180 14.03 1.31 -11.97
C ARG A 180 12.60 1.00 -12.36
N THR A 181 12.02 1.95 -13.09
CA THR A 181 10.64 1.91 -13.55
C THR A 181 10.38 0.81 -14.56
N ASP A 182 11.38 0.36 -15.30
CA ASP A 182 11.23 -0.67 -16.35
C ASP A 182 11.05 -2.09 -15.78
N VAL A 183 11.59 -2.37 -14.60
CA VAL A 183 11.61 -3.72 -13.98
C VAL A 183 10.99 -3.77 -12.58
N SER A 184 10.73 -2.63 -11.95
CA SER A 184 10.13 -2.53 -10.63
C SER A 184 8.83 -1.76 -10.67
N MET A 185 7.88 -2.09 -9.79
CA MET A 185 6.61 -1.39 -9.57
C MET A 185 6.53 -0.91 -8.13
N CYS A 186 6.13 0.34 -7.93
CA CYS A 186 6.08 0.94 -6.60
C CYS A 186 4.72 0.66 -5.94
N THR A 187 4.76 0.33 -4.66
CA THR A 187 3.58 0.37 -3.80
C THR A 187 3.88 1.19 -2.57
N ASN A 188 2.87 1.84 -2.02
CA ASN A 188 3.04 2.64 -0.82
C ASN A 188 1.71 2.68 -0.09
N ASP A 189 1.67 2.26 1.17
CA ASP A 189 0.51 2.39 2.04
C ASP A 189 0.92 2.70 3.48
N ASN A 190 0.49 3.85 4.01
CA ASN A 190 0.88 4.30 5.36
C ASN A 190 0.40 3.38 6.49
N THR A 191 -0.42 2.37 6.19
CA THR A 191 -1.00 1.48 7.17
C THR A 191 -0.43 0.07 7.07
N VAL A 192 -0.08 -0.45 5.89
CA VAL A 192 0.31 -1.86 5.74
C VAL A 192 1.57 -2.07 4.90
N ASN A 193 2.51 -2.89 5.40
CA ASN A 193 3.79 -3.19 4.73
C ASN A 193 4.15 -4.67 4.72
N THR A 194 4.94 -5.08 3.72
CA THR A 194 5.66 -6.37 3.75
C THR A 194 6.85 -6.32 4.69
N CYS A 195 7.12 -7.46 5.32
CA CYS A 195 8.15 -7.61 6.33
C CYS A 195 9.14 -8.72 5.98
N PRO A 196 10.29 -8.85 6.68
CA PRO A 196 11.17 -10.00 6.52
C PRO A 196 10.38 -11.31 6.63
N GLY A 197 10.59 -12.22 5.67
CA GLY A 197 9.81 -13.45 5.51
C GLY A 197 8.66 -13.37 4.50
N ASP A 198 8.25 -12.16 4.08
CA ASP A 198 7.29 -11.94 2.98
C ASP A 198 7.97 -11.80 1.60
N SER A 199 9.31 -11.86 1.55
CA SER A 199 10.09 -11.86 0.32
C SER A 199 9.55 -12.86 -0.70
N GLY A 200 9.21 -12.41 -1.91
CA GLY A 200 8.71 -13.27 -2.98
C GLY A 200 7.20 -13.53 -2.98
N ILE A 201 6.42 -12.99 -2.03
CA ILE A 201 4.96 -13.14 -2.08
C ILE A 201 4.37 -12.43 -3.31
N PRO A 202 3.28 -12.97 -3.88
CA PRO A 202 2.59 -12.31 -4.97
C PRO A 202 1.71 -11.17 -4.47
N PHE A 203 1.77 -10.06 -5.19
CA PHE A 203 0.80 -8.98 -5.11
C PHE A 203 -0.24 -9.21 -6.20
N VAL A 204 -1.49 -9.38 -5.76
CA VAL A 204 -2.57 -9.88 -6.60
C VAL A 204 -3.75 -8.92 -6.66
N VAL A 205 -4.41 -8.93 -7.81
CA VAL A 205 -5.72 -8.31 -8.04
C VAL A 205 -6.75 -9.41 -8.32
N LYS A 206 -8.03 -9.09 -8.08
CA LYS A 206 -9.16 -9.93 -8.49
C LYS A 206 -10.10 -9.10 -9.36
N PRO A 207 -9.82 -9.00 -10.67
CA PRO A 207 -10.64 -8.19 -11.56
C PRO A 207 -12.07 -8.74 -11.63
N LYS A 208 -13.03 -7.86 -11.93
CA LYS A 208 -14.43 -8.23 -12.05
C LYS A 208 -14.59 -9.31 -13.14
N GLY A 209 -15.29 -10.40 -12.81
CA GLY A 209 -15.50 -11.51 -13.74
C GLY A 209 -14.43 -12.61 -13.69
N TYR A 210 -13.35 -12.44 -12.91
CA TYR A 210 -12.33 -13.46 -12.72
C TYR A 210 -12.56 -14.23 -11.40
N SER A 211 -12.52 -15.56 -11.48
CA SER A 211 -12.67 -16.45 -10.33
C SER A 211 -11.38 -16.60 -9.52
N LYS A 212 -10.23 -16.55 -10.20
CA LYS A 212 -8.88 -16.71 -9.64
C LYS A 212 -8.20 -15.35 -9.41
N TRP A 213 -7.25 -15.34 -8.48
CA TRP A 213 -6.36 -14.20 -8.26
C TRP A 213 -5.39 -14.04 -9.43
N VAL A 214 -5.00 -12.80 -9.74
CA VAL A 214 -4.06 -12.48 -10.82
C VAL A 214 -2.87 -11.73 -10.23
N SER A 215 -1.67 -12.30 -10.35
CA SER A 215 -0.42 -11.66 -9.90
C SER A 215 0.04 -10.59 -10.86
N VAL A 216 0.38 -9.42 -10.31
CA VAL A 216 0.84 -8.23 -11.04
C VAL A 216 2.19 -7.70 -10.52
N GLY A 217 2.62 -8.18 -9.36
CA GLY A 217 3.91 -7.86 -8.77
C GLY A 217 4.38 -8.98 -7.84
N ILE A 218 5.68 -9.03 -7.59
CA ILE A 218 6.32 -9.93 -6.63
C ILE A 218 7.04 -9.10 -5.57
N GLY A 219 6.85 -9.41 -4.29
CA GLY A 219 7.55 -8.73 -3.20
C GLY A 219 9.07 -8.88 -3.34
N SER A 220 9.78 -7.77 -3.49
CA SER A 220 11.21 -7.77 -3.77
C SER A 220 12.00 -7.18 -2.61
N TYR A 221 11.98 -5.86 -2.42
CA TYR A 221 12.63 -5.22 -1.29
C TYR A 221 11.83 -4.03 -0.77
N SER A 222 11.92 -3.85 0.55
CA SER A 222 11.45 -2.70 1.30
C SER A 222 12.62 -2.14 2.11
N HIS A 223 12.50 -0.92 2.63
CA HIS A 223 13.52 -0.34 3.52
C HIS A 223 13.75 -1.29 4.72
N ALA A 224 14.95 -1.86 4.81
CA ALA A 224 15.27 -2.93 5.76
C ALA A 224 15.20 -2.44 7.22
N GLY A 225 14.52 -3.21 8.07
CA GLY A 225 14.42 -2.94 9.52
C GLY A 225 13.18 -2.17 9.97
N ASP A 226 12.35 -1.72 9.03
CA ASP A 226 11.26 -0.77 9.27
C ASP A 226 9.86 -1.40 9.15
N CYS A 227 9.70 -2.65 9.63
CA CYS A 227 8.38 -3.24 9.85
C CYS A 227 7.57 -2.37 10.80
N GLY A 228 6.81 -1.44 10.22
CA GLY A 228 5.98 -0.51 10.94
C GLY A 228 6.53 0.88 11.23
N THR A 229 7.48 1.38 10.44
CA THR A 229 7.88 2.80 10.54
C THR A 229 7.44 3.63 9.33
N LYS A 230 7.68 4.95 9.40
CA LYS A 230 7.04 6.04 8.63
C LYS A 230 7.27 6.03 7.09
N GLN A 231 7.86 4.98 6.52
CA GLN A 231 8.19 4.86 5.10
C GLN A 231 7.74 3.50 4.54
N PRO A 232 6.51 3.40 4.02
CA PRO A 232 5.88 2.15 3.61
C PRO A 232 6.11 1.76 2.14
N ASP A 233 7.03 2.44 1.46
CA ASP A 233 7.29 2.16 0.06
C ASP A 233 7.92 0.78 -0.10
N THR A 234 7.27 -0.06 -0.91
CA THR A 234 7.76 -1.41 -1.25
C THR A 234 7.96 -1.47 -2.76
N ALA A 235 9.18 -1.82 -3.17
CA ALA A 235 9.49 -2.11 -4.55
C ALA A 235 9.12 -3.56 -4.86
N LEU A 236 8.29 -3.74 -5.89
CA LEU A 236 7.89 -5.05 -6.39
C LEU A 236 8.64 -5.37 -7.67
N GLY A 237 9.01 -6.63 -7.88
CA GLY A 237 9.36 -7.13 -9.20
C GLY A 237 8.16 -6.98 -10.14
N ARG A 238 8.32 -6.24 -11.25
CA ARG A 238 7.25 -5.94 -12.21
C ARG A 238 6.96 -7.17 -13.08
N VAL A 239 5.91 -7.91 -12.76
CA VAL A 239 5.54 -9.16 -13.45
C VAL A 239 5.37 -8.97 -14.97
N SER A 240 4.79 -7.84 -15.41
CA SER A 240 4.60 -7.56 -16.84
C SER A 240 5.90 -7.43 -17.63
N SER A 241 7.01 -7.05 -16.97
CA SER A 241 8.34 -7.02 -17.61
C SER A 241 8.94 -8.42 -17.79
N MET A 242 8.42 -9.42 -17.06
CA MET A 242 8.96 -10.77 -16.95
C MET A 242 8.16 -11.84 -17.70
N ILE A 243 7.15 -11.45 -18.49
CA ILE A 243 6.25 -12.40 -19.17
C ILE A 243 7.00 -13.36 -20.10
N SER A 244 7.93 -12.86 -20.90
CA SER A 244 8.72 -13.72 -21.81
C SER A 244 9.53 -14.76 -21.06
N PHE A 245 10.17 -14.34 -19.95
CA PHE A 245 10.91 -15.24 -19.06
C PHE A 245 10.01 -16.28 -18.42
N ILE A 246 8.85 -15.89 -17.88
CA ILE A 246 7.90 -16.82 -17.25
C ILE A 246 7.42 -17.84 -18.29
N ARG A 247 7.00 -17.39 -19.49
CA ARG A 247 6.54 -18.28 -20.57
C ARG A 247 7.59 -19.30 -20.96
N GLN A 248 8.83 -18.86 -21.18
CA GLN A 248 9.92 -19.73 -21.61
C GLN A 248 10.23 -20.81 -20.57
N ASN A 249 10.21 -20.45 -19.29
CA ASN A 249 10.66 -21.32 -18.20
C ASN A 249 9.53 -22.12 -17.52
N THR A 250 8.30 -21.99 -18.02
CA THR A 250 7.14 -22.75 -17.54
C THR A 250 6.46 -23.59 -18.62
N ALA A 251 7.11 -23.74 -19.79
CA ALA A 251 6.51 -24.37 -20.96
C ALA A 251 5.99 -25.81 -20.73
N ALA A 252 6.56 -26.57 -19.79
CA ALA A 252 6.13 -27.93 -19.48
C ALA A 252 4.78 -28.00 -18.72
N ALA A 253 4.37 -26.92 -18.05
CA ALA A 253 3.09 -26.79 -17.36
C ALA A 253 2.74 -25.30 -17.30
N PRO A 254 2.32 -24.72 -18.44
CA PRO A 254 2.20 -23.28 -18.59
C PRO A 254 1.12 -22.71 -17.66
N PRO A 255 1.38 -21.57 -16.99
CA PRO A 255 0.38 -20.87 -16.21
C PRO A 255 -0.64 -20.18 -17.14
N THR A 256 -1.78 -19.80 -16.57
CA THR A 256 -2.76 -18.99 -17.29
C THR A 256 -2.31 -17.52 -17.27
N PHE A 257 -2.09 -16.95 -18.46
CA PHE A 257 -1.81 -15.54 -18.64
C PHE A 257 -3.12 -14.79 -18.91
N VAL A 258 -3.32 -13.69 -18.20
CA VAL A 258 -4.51 -12.87 -18.32
C VAL A 258 -4.10 -11.49 -18.80
N ASP A 259 -4.67 -11.10 -19.94
CA ASP A 259 -4.80 -9.70 -20.26
C ASP A 259 -5.79 -9.13 -19.26
N LEU A 260 -5.25 -8.44 -18.26
CA LEU A 260 -6.08 -7.80 -17.27
C LEU A 260 -6.95 -6.73 -17.89
N SER A 261 -6.58 -6.28 -19.11
CA SER A 261 -7.16 -5.18 -19.86
C SER A 261 -7.85 -4.31 -18.86
N PHE A 262 -7.07 -3.76 -17.90
CA PHE A 262 -7.60 -2.83 -16.92
C PHE A 262 -8.29 -1.88 -17.82
N ASP A 263 -9.63 -1.93 -17.88
CA ASP A 263 -10.39 -1.25 -18.92
C ASP A 263 -9.70 0.08 -18.96
N SER A 264 -8.98 0.37 -20.07
CA SER A 264 -8.43 1.72 -20.21
C SER A 264 -9.68 2.51 -19.97
N PRO A 265 -9.80 3.24 -18.83
CA PRO A 265 -11.09 3.74 -18.40
C PRO A 265 -11.57 4.42 -19.65
N THR A 266 -12.68 3.96 -20.22
CA THR A 266 -13.03 4.20 -21.62
C THR A 266 -13.19 5.70 -21.72
N ALA A 267 -12.10 6.44 -21.97
CA ALA A 267 -11.81 7.68 -21.26
C ALA A 267 -13.07 8.25 -20.61
N VAL A 268 -13.43 7.75 -19.41
CA VAL A 268 -14.35 8.52 -18.58
C VAL A 268 -13.41 9.65 -18.21
N THR A 269 -13.41 10.65 -19.06
CA THR A 269 -12.58 11.83 -18.91
C THR A 269 -12.99 12.32 -17.55
N VAL A 270 -12.14 12.06 -16.54
CA VAL A 270 -12.34 12.50 -15.18
C VAL A 270 -12.34 14.02 -15.30
N LYS A 271 -13.55 14.56 -15.39
CA LYS A 271 -13.76 15.93 -15.86
C LYS A 271 -14.02 16.75 -14.64
N CYS A 272 -13.11 17.67 -14.40
CA CYS A 272 -13.39 18.71 -13.45
C CYS A 272 -14.38 19.71 -14.05
N PRO A 273 -15.31 20.24 -13.24
CA PRO A 273 -16.12 21.38 -13.65
C PRO A 273 -15.24 22.53 -14.14
N TYR A 274 -15.78 23.39 -14.99
CA TYR A 274 -15.00 24.46 -15.61
C TYR A 274 -14.22 25.31 -14.58
N GLY A 275 -12.91 25.42 -14.78
CA GLY A 275 -11.99 26.16 -13.93
C GLY A 275 -11.57 25.44 -12.64
N TYR A 276 -11.87 24.15 -12.50
CA TYR A 276 -11.31 23.31 -11.44
C TYR A 276 -10.12 22.48 -11.98
N SER A 277 -9.13 22.25 -11.12
CA SER A 277 -7.93 21.44 -11.40
C SER A 277 -8.06 20.07 -10.75
N LEU A 278 -7.77 19.00 -11.51
CA LEU A 278 -7.86 17.62 -11.04
C LEU A 278 -6.64 17.24 -10.19
N TYR A 279 -6.88 16.65 -9.02
CA TYR A 279 -5.85 16.00 -8.21
C TYR A 279 -6.43 14.83 -7.41
N SER A 280 -5.87 13.64 -7.61
CA SER A 280 -6.20 12.43 -6.84
C SER A 280 -7.72 12.15 -6.71
N GLY A 281 -8.46 12.25 -7.82
CA GLY A 281 -9.91 11.97 -7.87
C GLY A 281 -10.82 13.10 -7.38
N TYR A 282 -10.27 14.26 -7.01
CA TYR A 282 -11.03 15.44 -6.63
C TYR A 282 -10.64 16.63 -7.51
N CYS A 283 -11.57 17.56 -7.66
CA CYS A 283 -11.43 18.77 -8.43
C CYS A 283 -11.33 19.95 -7.47
N TYR A 284 -10.29 20.78 -7.61
CA TYR A 284 -10.01 21.92 -6.74
C TYR A 284 -10.11 23.23 -7.49
N LYS A 285 -10.71 24.24 -6.87
CA LYS A 285 -10.77 25.59 -7.43
C LYS A 285 -10.64 26.64 -6.34
N LEU A 286 -9.75 27.59 -6.57
CA LEU A 286 -9.67 28.80 -5.76
C LEU A 286 -10.75 29.78 -6.22
N PHE A 287 -11.60 30.19 -5.30
CA PHE A 287 -12.57 31.25 -5.52
C PHE A 287 -12.00 32.57 -4.97
N PRO A 288 -11.93 33.63 -5.81
CA PRO A 288 -11.38 34.92 -5.39
C PRO A 288 -12.31 35.69 -4.44
N ASN A 289 -13.58 35.31 -4.38
CA ASN A 289 -14.57 35.91 -3.47
C ASN A 289 -14.14 35.74 -2.02
N VAL A 290 -14.28 36.80 -1.23
CA VAL A 290 -13.90 36.77 0.19
C VAL A 290 -15.09 36.44 1.08
N LEU A 291 -15.00 35.35 1.85
CA LEU A 291 -16.03 34.92 2.80
C LEU A 291 -15.40 34.55 4.14
N SER A 292 -16.20 34.57 5.22
CA SER A 292 -15.83 33.92 6.49
C SER A 292 -15.64 32.43 6.27
N TYR A 293 -14.93 31.72 7.16
CA TYR A 293 -14.78 30.26 7.02
C TYR A 293 -16.16 29.57 6.91
N THR A 294 -17.11 29.98 7.75
CA THR A 294 -18.47 29.41 7.71
C THR A 294 -19.18 29.71 6.39
N GLY A 295 -19.06 30.94 5.87
CA GLY A 295 -19.62 31.30 4.57
C GLY A 295 -18.95 30.54 3.42
N ALA A 296 -17.64 30.38 3.46
CA ALA A 296 -16.87 29.63 2.48
C ALA A 296 -17.22 28.13 2.48
N LYS A 297 -17.37 27.53 3.68
CA LYS A 297 -17.84 26.15 3.85
C LYS A 297 -19.23 25.95 3.25
N GLN A 298 -20.16 26.85 3.53
CA GLN A 298 -21.50 26.83 2.93
C GLN A 298 -21.44 26.98 1.41
N TYR A 299 -20.59 27.88 0.90
CA TYR A 299 -20.41 28.05 -0.53
C TYR A 299 -19.90 26.77 -1.20
N CYS A 300 -18.86 26.13 -0.67
CA CYS A 300 -18.35 24.87 -1.23
C CYS A 300 -19.39 23.75 -1.19
N ALA A 301 -20.27 23.72 -0.18
CA ALA A 301 -21.40 22.82 -0.15
C ALA A 301 -22.39 23.06 -1.31
N THR A 302 -22.63 24.32 -1.71
CA THR A 302 -23.45 24.63 -2.91
C THR A 302 -22.80 24.17 -4.21
N GLN A 303 -21.48 24.01 -4.24
CA GLN A 303 -20.74 23.46 -5.39
C GLN A 303 -20.76 21.91 -5.41
N GLY A 304 -21.43 21.26 -4.45
CA GLY A 304 -21.46 19.81 -4.33
C GLY A 304 -20.22 19.22 -3.64
N GLY A 305 -19.53 20.01 -2.82
CA GLY A 305 -18.30 19.56 -2.16
C GLY A 305 -18.02 20.27 -0.84
N TYR A 306 -16.74 20.39 -0.52
CA TYR A 306 -16.25 20.89 0.77
C TYR A 306 -15.16 21.93 0.56
N LEU A 307 -14.78 22.63 1.61
CA LEU A 307 -13.48 23.32 1.59
C LEU A 307 -12.35 22.29 1.39
N ALA A 308 -11.27 22.70 0.76
CA ALA A 308 -10.20 21.81 0.33
C ALA A 308 -9.57 21.07 1.52
N THR A 309 -9.48 19.75 1.41
CA THR A 309 -8.81 18.88 2.37
C THR A 309 -7.43 18.51 1.84
N ILE A 310 -6.41 18.64 2.68
CA ILE A 310 -5.02 18.37 2.33
C ILE A 310 -4.48 17.24 3.21
N THR A 311 -4.34 16.03 2.66
CA THR A 311 -3.91 14.85 3.43
C THR A 311 -2.47 14.44 3.18
N THR A 312 -1.77 15.09 2.25
CA THR A 312 -0.36 14.78 1.94
C THR A 312 0.44 16.04 1.62
N TRP A 313 1.77 15.95 1.77
CA TRP A 313 2.67 17.05 1.42
C TRP A 313 2.72 17.30 -0.09
N GLN A 314 2.54 16.26 -0.93
CA GLN A 314 2.47 16.41 -2.39
C GLN A 314 1.22 17.21 -2.78
N GLN A 315 0.07 16.93 -2.15
CA GLN A 315 -1.14 17.69 -2.38
C GLN A 315 -0.97 19.14 -1.92
N ASN A 316 -0.29 19.34 -0.78
CA ASN A 316 0.06 20.67 -0.30
C ASN A 316 0.96 21.42 -1.28
N SER A 317 1.97 20.74 -1.84
CA SER A 317 2.89 21.30 -2.84
C SER A 317 2.16 21.64 -4.13
N TRP A 318 1.35 20.72 -4.63
CA TRP A 318 0.53 20.92 -5.82
C TRP A 318 -0.45 22.10 -5.69
N ILE A 319 -1.05 22.29 -4.50
CA ILE A 319 -1.87 23.47 -4.22
C ILE A 319 -1.09 24.78 -4.42
N ASN A 320 0.21 24.83 -4.10
CA ASN A 320 1.02 26.01 -4.42
C ASN A 320 1.19 26.22 -5.92
N GLU A 321 1.21 25.17 -6.72
CA GLU A 321 1.45 25.27 -8.17
C GLU A 321 0.21 25.76 -8.92
N ILE A 322 -0.99 25.40 -8.45
CA ILE A 322 -2.25 25.72 -9.14
C ILE A 322 -2.86 27.06 -8.73
N VAL A 323 -2.33 27.72 -7.70
CA VAL A 323 -2.81 29.04 -7.25
C VAL A 323 -2.12 30.13 -8.08
N PRO A 324 -2.85 30.88 -8.92
CA PRO A 324 -2.25 31.84 -9.84
C PRO A 324 -1.80 33.14 -9.15
N ASP A 325 -2.46 33.53 -8.06
CA ASP A 325 -2.17 34.76 -7.33
C ASP A 325 -1.17 34.51 -6.20
N ARG A 326 0.10 34.89 -6.42
CA ARG A 326 1.24 34.76 -5.49
C ARG A 326 1.12 35.60 -4.21
N CYS A 327 0.03 36.33 -4.04
CA CYS A 327 -0.27 37.15 -2.87
C CYS A 327 -1.49 36.67 -2.08
N ALA A 328 -2.06 35.50 -2.39
CA ALA A 328 -3.26 35.01 -1.73
C ALA A 328 -3.01 34.39 -0.34
N GLU A 329 -3.98 34.53 0.56
CA GLU A 329 -4.16 33.64 1.70
C GLU A 329 -5.63 33.21 1.69
N PHE A 330 -5.90 31.91 1.77
CA PHE A 330 -7.24 31.40 1.54
C PHE A 330 -7.67 30.29 2.51
N TRP A 331 -8.98 30.12 2.68
CA TRP A 331 -9.52 29.06 3.53
C TRP A 331 -9.35 27.67 2.90
N ILE A 332 -8.97 26.71 3.75
CA ILE A 332 -9.02 25.27 3.50
C ILE A 332 -9.87 24.61 4.59
N GLY A 333 -10.31 23.36 4.40
CA GLY A 333 -11.39 22.75 5.19
C GLY A 333 -11.01 22.26 6.58
N GLY A 334 -9.91 22.76 7.14
CA GLY A 334 -9.45 22.40 8.47
C GLY A 334 -10.10 23.28 9.54
N SER A 335 -10.67 22.66 10.57
CA SER A 335 -11.17 23.37 11.75
C SER A 335 -11.06 22.54 13.03
N ARG A 336 -11.23 23.18 14.18
CA ARG A 336 -11.38 22.53 15.49
C ARG A 336 -12.47 23.23 16.31
N ASP A 337 -13.09 22.52 17.25
CA ASP A 337 -14.21 23.08 18.02
C ASP A 337 -13.76 24.06 19.10
N SER A 338 -12.62 23.80 19.72
CA SER A 338 -11.97 24.66 20.72
C SER A 338 -10.44 24.59 20.59
N LYS A 339 -9.72 25.46 21.29
CA LYS A 339 -8.24 25.47 21.30
C LYS A 339 -7.62 24.13 21.74
N ASP A 340 -8.34 23.38 22.57
CA ASP A 340 -7.91 22.11 23.16
C ASP A 340 -8.43 20.89 22.35
N SER A 341 -9.19 21.14 21.29
CA SER A 341 -9.75 20.10 20.42
C SER A 341 -8.80 19.75 19.27
N ASN A 342 -8.82 18.48 18.88
CA ASN A 342 -8.16 18.03 17.66
C ASN A 342 -8.76 18.70 16.42
N PHE A 343 -7.93 18.94 15.42
CA PHE A 343 -8.39 19.38 14.11
C PHE A 343 -9.12 18.26 13.36
N LYS A 344 -10.04 18.69 12.50
CA LYS A 344 -10.83 17.83 11.62
C LYS A 344 -10.99 18.50 10.26
N TRP A 345 -11.08 17.66 9.23
CA TRP A 345 -11.45 18.10 7.89
C TRP A 345 -12.96 18.17 7.74
N ASP A 346 -13.44 19.15 6.98
CA ASP A 346 -14.86 19.35 6.68
C ASP A 346 -15.50 18.14 5.98
N ASP A 347 -14.73 17.39 5.21
CA ASP A 347 -15.16 16.18 4.50
C ASP A 347 -14.98 14.88 5.29
N ARG A 348 -14.60 14.99 6.57
CA ARG A 348 -14.41 13.88 7.51
C ARG A 348 -13.26 12.91 7.19
N ARG A 349 -12.36 13.25 6.26
CA ARG A 349 -11.10 12.49 6.10
C ARG A 349 -10.24 12.59 7.35
N PHE A 350 -9.37 11.60 7.53
CA PHE A 350 -8.45 11.54 8.66
C PHE A 350 -7.47 12.71 8.67
N TRP A 351 -7.34 13.38 9.83
CA TRP A 351 -6.39 14.47 10.05
C TRP A 351 -4.99 13.90 10.34
N GLY A 352 -4.30 13.44 9.29
CA GLY A 352 -3.00 12.76 9.40
C GLY A 352 -1.79 13.55 8.88
N TYR A 353 -2.02 14.69 8.23
CA TYR A 353 -0.98 15.55 7.67
C TYR A 353 -1.20 17.00 8.13
N GLU A 354 -0.11 17.61 8.61
CA GLU A 354 -0.11 19.00 9.07
C GLU A 354 1.04 19.76 8.41
N ASN A 355 0.78 21.00 8.03
CA ASN A 355 1.80 21.89 7.47
C ASN A 355 1.74 23.30 8.04
N PHE A 356 1.50 23.42 9.34
CA PHE A 356 1.45 24.71 10.02
C PHE A 356 2.79 25.47 9.92
N ASP A 357 2.68 26.81 9.85
CA ASP A 357 3.81 27.73 9.87
C ASP A 357 4.42 27.82 11.27
N GLY A 358 5.59 28.46 11.40
CA GLY A 358 6.21 28.70 12.70
C GLY A 358 5.25 29.39 13.68
N ASN A 359 5.13 28.83 14.89
CA ASN A 359 4.21 29.29 15.95
C ASN A 359 2.71 29.13 15.63
N GLN A 360 2.37 28.25 14.70
CA GLN A 360 1.00 27.81 14.40
C GLN A 360 0.87 26.30 14.68
N PRO A 361 -0.33 25.79 15.00
CA PRO A 361 -1.56 26.52 15.27
C PRO A 361 -1.47 27.30 16.59
N ASN A 362 -1.99 28.52 16.63
CA ASN A 362 -2.00 29.34 17.84
C ASN A 362 -3.37 29.30 18.54
N SER A 363 -3.49 29.95 19.70
CA SER A 363 -4.76 30.01 20.45
C SER A 363 -5.77 31.03 19.90
N LEU A 364 -5.40 31.78 18.85
CA LEU A 364 -6.18 32.90 18.33
C LEU A 364 -7.20 32.46 17.27
N GLY A 365 -7.15 31.21 16.80
CA GLY A 365 -8.04 30.76 15.73
C GLY A 365 -8.36 29.28 15.79
N ASN A 366 -9.51 28.93 15.21
CA ASN A 366 -10.01 27.57 15.13
C ASN A 366 -10.12 27.07 13.68
N TYR A 367 -9.87 27.94 12.70
CA TYR A 367 -10.06 27.66 11.29
C TYR A 367 -8.75 27.80 10.54
N VAL A 368 -8.47 26.87 9.64
CA VAL A 368 -7.18 26.76 8.97
C VAL A 368 -7.19 27.55 7.66
N SER A 369 -6.23 28.46 7.51
CA SER A 369 -5.93 29.14 6.25
C SER A 369 -4.60 28.66 5.68
N TYR A 370 -4.52 28.67 4.36
CA TYR A 370 -3.33 28.36 3.57
C TYR A 370 -2.62 29.66 3.17
N ILE A 371 -1.34 29.76 3.50
CA ILE A 371 -0.49 30.91 3.21
C ILE A 371 0.13 30.74 1.82
N HIS A 372 -0.21 31.60 0.87
CA HIS A 372 0.42 31.61 -0.44
C HIS A 372 1.16 32.93 -0.74
N GLY A 373 0.80 34.02 -0.05
CA GLY A 373 1.53 35.30 -0.05
C GLY A 373 2.55 35.41 1.10
N LYS A 374 3.79 35.79 0.77
CA LYS A 374 4.89 35.97 1.74
C LYS A 374 4.58 36.98 2.85
N GLN A 375 3.66 37.92 2.61
CA GLN A 375 3.23 38.91 3.59
C GLN A 375 2.44 38.32 4.77
N PHE A 376 1.98 37.07 4.67
CA PHE A 376 1.21 36.40 5.73
C PHE A 376 2.01 35.33 6.50
N GLY A 377 3.22 35.00 6.04
CA GLY A 377 4.09 33.97 6.62
C GLY A 377 4.84 33.17 5.56
N THR A 378 5.23 31.95 5.91
CA THR A 378 5.93 31.04 4.99
C THR A 378 4.97 30.52 3.92
N VAL A 379 5.27 30.79 2.65
CA VAL A 379 4.49 30.29 1.51
C VAL A 379 4.40 28.76 1.55
N GLY A 380 3.19 28.25 1.36
CA GLY A 380 2.87 26.83 1.40
C GLY A 380 2.52 26.30 2.79
N LYS A 381 2.68 27.10 3.85
CA LYS A 381 2.33 26.71 5.22
C LYS A 381 0.91 27.12 5.59
N TRP A 382 0.43 26.61 6.73
CA TRP A 382 -0.91 26.90 7.25
C TRP A 382 -0.87 27.73 8.51
N ARG A 383 -1.95 28.45 8.79
CA ARG A 383 -2.14 29.09 10.09
C ARG A 383 -3.59 29.02 10.54
N THR A 384 -3.81 29.26 11.83
CA THR A 384 -5.16 29.30 12.41
C THR A 384 -5.66 30.73 12.58
N ILE A 385 -6.93 30.96 12.21
CA ILE A 385 -7.56 32.28 12.23
C ILE A 385 -9.00 32.17 12.77
N THR A 386 -9.54 33.27 13.29
CA THR A 386 -10.96 33.37 13.70
C THR A 386 -11.90 33.43 12.49
N ASN A 387 -13.16 33.06 12.69
CA ASN A 387 -14.21 33.19 11.66
C ASN A 387 -14.58 34.64 11.33
N LEU A 388 -14.00 35.64 12.01
CA LEU A 388 -14.27 37.06 11.79
C LEU A 388 -13.56 37.60 10.54
N TYR A 389 -12.53 36.89 10.06
CA TYR A 389 -11.83 37.26 8.83
C TYR A 389 -12.55 36.74 7.60
N ILE A 390 -12.56 37.55 6.55
CA ILE A 390 -13.02 37.15 5.22
C ILE A 390 -11.82 36.91 4.31
N LYS A 391 -11.82 35.82 3.55
CA LYS A 391 -10.72 35.43 2.67
C LYS A 391 -11.24 34.73 1.42
N PRO A 392 -10.45 34.72 0.32
CA PRO A 392 -10.60 33.74 -0.74
C PRO A 392 -10.62 32.33 -0.15
N PHE A 393 -11.14 31.37 -0.88
CA PHE A 393 -11.28 30.01 -0.36
C PHE A 393 -11.18 28.98 -1.48
N MET A 394 -10.67 27.80 -1.13
CA MET A 394 -10.54 26.71 -2.07
C MET A 394 -11.59 25.66 -1.81
N CYS A 395 -12.42 25.38 -2.81
CA CYS A 395 -13.34 24.26 -2.75
C CYS A 395 -12.73 23.02 -3.39
N GLN A 396 -13.12 21.87 -2.87
CA GLN A 396 -12.93 20.57 -3.51
C GLN A 396 -14.28 19.93 -3.79
N VAL A 397 -14.44 19.31 -4.96
CA VAL A 397 -15.61 18.52 -5.33
C VAL A 397 -15.16 17.16 -5.87
N PRO A 398 -15.97 16.10 -5.76
CA PRO A 398 -15.66 14.84 -6.44
C PRO A 398 -15.50 15.08 -7.94
N ALA A 399 -14.52 14.44 -8.56
CA ALA A 399 -14.38 14.48 -10.01
C ALA A 399 -15.49 13.64 -10.69
N LEU A 400 -15.95 14.08 -11.87
CA LEU A 400 -17.06 13.47 -12.63
C LEU A 400 -16.61 12.28 -13.47
#